data_AF-A0A8T9G3D9-F1
#
_entry.id   AF-A0A8T9G3D9-F1
#
_cell.length_a   1.000
_cell.length_b   1.000
_cell.length_c   1.000
_cell.angle_alpha   90.00
_cell.angle_beta   90.00
_cell.angle_gamma   90.00
#
_symmetry.space_group_name_H-M   'P 1'
#
loop_
_entity.id
_entity.type
_entity.pdbx_description
1 polymer ?
#
loop_
_entity_poly.entity_id
_entity_poly.type
_entity_poly.pdbx_seq_one_letter_code
_entity_poly.pdbx_strand_id
1 'polypeptide(L)'
;MQRNGSILLACVVAMTSLFATETTAGRSQKHAARTDNGAVAKTYSIQTPRVRHRCFPGKLRGVLSHIARAVGRRPLVTSGHRSNGRRGSYHRKCLAADIRIPGVSINRILAAARSAPAIGGIGTYCNGIVHVDVGPKRRWHHCGGGLARLTKRARLAAR
;
A
#
# COMPACT_ATOMS: atom_id res chain seq x y z
N MET A 1 -30.80 15.12 -61.34
CA MET A 1 -29.96 16.15 -60.68
C MET A 1 -30.74 16.79 -59.55
N GLN A 2 -30.02 17.10 -58.48
CA GLN A 2 -30.48 17.54 -57.16
C GLN A 2 -31.43 18.75 -57.18
N ARG A 3 -32.35 18.83 -56.21
CA ARG A 3 -32.25 19.83 -55.12
C ARG A 3 -33.35 19.67 -54.07
N ASN A 4 -32.88 19.71 -52.83
CA ASN A 4 -33.62 19.77 -51.59
C ASN A 4 -34.27 21.16 -51.43
N GLY A 5 -35.39 21.23 -50.73
CA GLY A 5 -36.00 22.49 -50.29
C GLY A 5 -36.99 22.25 -49.15
N SER A 6 -36.50 22.38 -47.92
CA SER A 6 -37.26 22.30 -46.67
C SER A 6 -38.30 23.43 -46.55
N ILE A 7 -39.49 23.12 -46.01
CA ILE A 7 -40.38 24.13 -45.42
C ILE A 7 -40.84 23.62 -44.05
N LEU A 8 -40.54 24.42 -43.04
CA LEU A 8 -40.89 24.26 -41.63
C LEU A 8 -42.41 24.27 -41.41
N LEU A 9 -42.89 23.43 -40.48
CA LEU A 9 -44.13 23.71 -39.78
C LEU A 9 -43.89 23.55 -38.27
N ALA A 10 -44.07 24.67 -37.58
CA ALA A 10 -43.91 24.85 -36.15
C ALA A 10 -45.04 24.19 -35.37
N CYS A 11 -44.74 23.65 -34.19
CA CYS A 11 -45.68 23.59 -33.08
C CYS A 11 -44.92 23.92 -31.79
N VAL A 12 -45.10 25.16 -31.37
CA VAL A 12 -44.75 25.69 -30.06
C VAL A 12 -45.77 25.14 -29.06
N VAL A 13 -45.30 24.45 -28.02
CA VAL A 13 -46.06 24.35 -26.76
C VAL A 13 -45.15 24.87 -25.66
N ALA A 14 -45.52 26.06 -25.18
CA ALA A 14 -44.90 26.72 -24.05
C ALA A 14 -45.21 25.94 -22.76
N MET A 15 -44.18 25.49 -22.06
CA MET A 15 -44.28 25.11 -20.65
C MET A 15 -43.70 26.25 -19.83
N THR A 16 -44.59 27.11 -19.36
CA THR A 16 -44.32 28.09 -18.31
C THR A 16 -44.18 27.36 -16.98
N SER A 17 -42.98 27.33 -16.40
CA SER A 17 -42.78 26.98 -15.00
C SER A 17 -41.74 27.90 -14.38
N LEU A 18 -42.24 28.80 -13.52
CA LEU A 18 -41.59 29.64 -12.51
C LEU A 18 -40.08 29.39 -12.31
N PHE A 19 -39.27 30.37 -12.70
CA PHE A 19 -37.94 30.57 -12.14
C PHE A 19 -38.08 31.20 -10.75
N ALA A 20 -38.08 30.39 -9.71
CA ALA A 20 -37.79 30.85 -8.36
C ALA A 20 -36.27 30.99 -8.23
N THR A 21 -35.77 32.23 -8.27
CA THR A 21 -34.39 32.56 -7.92
C THR A 21 -34.21 32.44 -6.42
N GLU A 22 -33.62 31.36 -5.94
CA GLU A 22 -33.11 31.29 -4.58
C GLU A 22 -31.74 31.98 -4.52
N THR A 23 -31.71 33.20 -4.01
CA THR A 23 -30.51 33.85 -3.48
C THR A 23 -29.99 33.05 -2.29
N THR A 24 -29.06 32.12 -2.53
CA THR A 24 -28.21 31.60 -1.46
C THR A 24 -27.05 32.56 -1.26
N ALA A 25 -27.25 33.47 -0.32
CA ALA A 25 -26.21 34.29 0.28
C ALA A 25 -25.00 33.42 0.64
N GLY A 26 -23.81 33.93 0.29
CA GLY A 26 -22.54 33.24 0.41
C GLY A 26 -22.33 32.58 1.77
N ARG A 27 -22.35 31.25 1.78
CA ARG A 27 -21.71 30.47 2.83
C ARG A 27 -20.37 30.03 2.28
N SER A 28 -19.30 30.65 2.81
CA SER A 28 -17.93 30.21 2.62
C SER A 28 -17.79 28.79 3.17
N GLN A 29 -18.10 27.81 2.33
CA GLN A 29 -17.85 26.40 2.60
C GLN A 29 -16.38 26.18 2.30
N LYS A 30 -15.53 26.45 3.28
CA LYS A 30 -14.24 25.79 3.38
C LYS A 30 -14.56 24.30 3.33
N HIS A 31 -14.26 23.65 2.22
CA HIS A 31 -14.24 22.19 2.13
C HIS A 31 -13.14 21.68 3.07
N ALA A 32 -13.43 21.69 4.37
CA ALA A 32 -12.78 20.85 5.33
C ALA A 32 -13.08 19.43 4.85
N ALA A 33 -12.09 18.83 4.21
CA ALA A 33 -12.09 17.44 3.82
C ALA A 33 -12.53 16.63 5.05
N ARG A 34 -13.80 16.24 5.07
CA ARG A 34 -14.27 15.17 5.94
C ARG A 34 -13.54 13.95 5.43
N THR A 35 -12.47 13.57 6.12
CA THR A 35 -11.85 12.27 5.94
C THR A 35 -12.89 11.25 6.35
N ASP A 36 -13.64 10.78 5.37
CA ASP A 36 -14.50 9.63 5.52
C ASP A 36 -13.61 8.45 5.90
N ASN A 37 -13.64 8.10 7.19
CA ASN A 37 -13.03 6.89 7.74
C ASN A 37 -13.83 5.61 7.35
N GLY A 38 -14.61 5.69 6.28
CA GLY A 38 -15.38 4.60 5.68
C GLY A 38 -14.62 3.97 4.52
N ALA A 39 -14.10 2.77 4.75
CA ALA A 39 -13.88 1.75 3.71
C ALA A 39 -12.89 2.01 2.56
N VAL A 40 -11.84 2.82 2.73
CA VAL A 40 -10.59 2.51 1.99
C VAL A 40 -10.12 1.16 2.53
N ALA A 41 -10.38 0.08 1.79
CA ALA A 41 -9.94 -1.26 2.13
C ALA A 41 -8.45 -1.20 2.51
N LYS A 42 -8.17 -1.30 3.82
CA LYS A 42 -6.83 -1.02 4.36
C LYS A 42 -5.83 -1.86 3.58
N THR A 43 -4.92 -1.25 2.87
CA THR A 43 -4.05 -1.92 1.90
C THR A 43 -3.29 -3.15 2.43
N TYR A 44 -3.12 -3.22 3.75
CA TYR A 44 -2.54 -4.30 4.51
C TYR A 44 -3.36 -4.56 5.79
N SER A 45 -3.17 -5.70 6.44
CA SER A 45 -3.60 -5.98 7.82
C SER A 45 -2.39 -5.95 8.76
N ILE A 46 -2.62 -5.97 10.07
CA ILE A 46 -1.55 -6.05 11.08
C ILE A 46 -1.71 -7.33 11.90
N GLN A 47 -0.58 -7.94 12.27
CA GLN A 47 -0.58 -9.19 13.03
C GLN A 47 -1.14 -9.02 14.44
N THR A 48 -0.81 -7.92 15.11
CA THR A 48 -1.29 -7.61 16.46
C THR A 48 -1.54 -6.11 16.60
N PRO A 49 -2.36 -5.68 17.58
CA PRO A 49 -2.55 -4.26 17.87
C PRO A 49 -1.25 -3.51 18.26
N ARG A 50 -0.21 -4.24 18.69
CA ARG A 50 1.09 -3.66 19.09
C ARG A 50 1.95 -3.23 17.91
N VAL A 51 1.63 -3.68 16.69
CA VAL A 51 2.38 -3.29 15.49
C VAL A 51 2.18 -1.79 15.23
N ARG A 52 3.23 -0.99 15.44
CA ARG A 52 3.19 0.46 15.20
C ARG A 52 3.33 0.76 13.71
N HIS A 53 2.21 1.01 13.04
CA HIS A 53 2.17 1.21 11.58
C HIS A 53 1.59 2.58 11.16
N ARG A 54 1.06 3.37 12.09
CA ARG A 54 0.31 4.60 11.79
C ARG A 54 1.18 5.65 11.08
N CYS A 55 2.46 5.74 11.44
CA CYS A 55 3.42 6.69 10.86
C CYS A 55 3.97 6.28 9.47
N PHE A 56 3.52 5.17 8.86
CA PHE A 56 4.02 4.76 7.55
C PHE A 56 3.79 5.88 6.52
N PRO A 57 4.84 6.34 5.82
CA PRO A 57 4.70 7.40 4.82
C PRO A 57 3.92 6.90 3.60
N GLY A 58 3.41 7.83 2.78
CA GLY A 58 2.70 7.52 1.54
C GLY A 58 3.48 6.58 0.62
N LYS A 59 4.80 6.78 0.49
CA LYS A 59 5.68 5.89 -0.30
C LYS A 59 5.62 4.43 0.17
N LEU A 60 5.73 4.18 1.48
CA LEU A 60 5.70 2.81 2.03
C LEU A 60 4.30 2.20 1.90
N ARG A 61 3.25 2.98 2.12
CA ARG A 61 1.86 2.54 1.88
C ARG A 61 1.64 2.19 0.41
N GLY A 62 2.20 2.97 -0.52
CA GLY A 62 2.20 2.70 -1.96
C GLY A 62 2.89 1.40 -2.32
N VAL A 63 4.05 1.11 -1.72
CA VAL A 63 4.73 -0.20 -1.87
C VAL A 63 3.85 -1.35 -1.40
N LEU A 64 3.26 -1.25 -0.20
CA LEU A 64 2.36 -2.29 0.32
C LEU A 64 1.11 -2.46 -0.57
N SER A 65 0.62 -1.38 -1.17
CA SER A 65 -0.50 -1.37 -2.12
C SER A 65 -0.19 -2.04 -3.42
N HIS A 66 0.97 -1.74 -3.98
CA HIS A 66 1.47 -2.38 -5.17
C HIS A 66 1.61 -3.89 -4.97
N ILE A 67 2.23 -4.30 -3.86
CA ILE A 67 2.37 -5.72 -3.52
C ILE A 67 0.99 -6.38 -3.42
N ALA A 68 0.05 -5.77 -2.69
CA ALA A 68 -1.29 -6.30 -2.51
C ALA A 68 -2.01 -6.55 -3.84
N ARG A 69 -1.96 -5.58 -4.77
CA ARG A 69 -2.55 -5.70 -6.11
C ARG A 69 -1.86 -6.77 -6.95
N ALA A 70 -0.53 -6.75 -7.00
CA ALA A 70 0.24 -7.67 -7.84
C ALA A 70 0.09 -9.15 -7.41
N VAL A 71 -0.06 -9.41 -6.11
CA VAL A 71 -0.26 -10.79 -5.61
C VAL A 71 -1.72 -11.18 -5.45
N GLY A 72 -2.66 -10.22 -5.55
CA GLY A 72 -4.09 -10.45 -5.33
C GLY A 72 -4.48 -10.69 -3.87
N ARG A 73 -3.60 -10.38 -2.90
CA ARG A 73 -3.88 -10.61 -1.47
C ARG A 73 -3.15 -9.61 -0.58
N ARG A 74 -3.81 -9.23 0.52
CA ARG A 74 -3.32 -8.18 1.42
C ARG A 74 -2.11 -8.65 2.23
N PRO A 75 -1.03 -7.86 2.33
CA PRO A 75 0.05 -8.13 3.25
C PRO A 75 -0.40 -8.09 4.70
N LEU A 76 0.08 -9.05 5.50
CA LEU A 76 0.02 -9.05 6.95
C LEU A 76 1.32 -8.42 7.48
N VAL A 77 1.25 -7.20 8.01
CA VAL A 77 2.39 -6.52 8.63
C VAL A 77 2.65 -7.12 10.00
N THR A 78 3.80 -7.75 10.16
CA THR A 78 4.25 -8.37 11.42
C THR A 78 5.14 -7.45 12.25
N SER A 79 5.79 -6.46 11.63
CA SER A 79 6.57 -5.44 12.32
C SER A 79 6.54 -4.12 11.54
N GLY A 80 6.46 -3.01 12.28
CA GLY A 80 6.47 -1.65 11.73
C GLY A 80 7.53 -0.80 12.41
N HIS A 81 7.16 0.39 12.87
CA HIS A 81 8.07 1.26 13.58
C HIS A 81 8.48 0.72 14.96
N ARG A 82 9.77 0.79 15.27
CA ARG A 82 10.35 0.44 16.58
C ARG A 82 11.50 1.37 16.89
N SER A 83 11.53 1.91 18.10
CA SER A 83 12.63 2.73 18.63
C SER A 83 13.89 1.88 18.84
N ASN A 84 13.71 0.65 19.34
CA ASN A 84 14.78 -0.28 19.70
C ASN A 84 15.09 -1.23 18.52
N GLY A 85 16.03 -0.82 17.67
CA GLY A 85 16.50 -1.62 16.54
C GLY A 85 17.96 -1.33 16.19
N ARG A 86 18.52 -2.16 15.30
CA ARG A 86 19.90 -1.98 14.80
C ARG A 86 20.12 -0.54 14.34
N ARG A 87 21.28 0.05 14.66
CA ARG A 87 21.69 1.36 14.14
C ARG A 87 21.55 1.37 12.62
N GLY A 88 20.96 2.43 12.07
CA GLY A 88 20.66 2.56 10.64
C GLY A 88 19.42 1.80 10.14
N SER A 89 18.68 1.07 10.98
CA SER A 89 17.45 0.39 10.54
C SER A 89 16.35 1.36 10.13
N TYR A 90 15.72 1.12 8.98
CA TYR A 90 14.58 1.91 8.49
C TYR A 90 13.31 1.75 9.34
N HIS A 91 13.20 0.70 10.16
CA HIS A 91 12.12 0.60 11.15
C HIS A 91 12.18 1.71 12.20
N ARG A 92 13.38 2.17 12.55
CA ARG A 92 13.56 3.29 13.50
C ARG A 92 13.04 4.61 12.94
N LYS A 93 12.95 4.72 11.62
CA LYS A 93 12.47 5.90 10.90
C LYS A 93 11.01 5.78 10.44
N CYS A 94 10.32 4.69 10.77
CA CYS A 94 8.99 4.36 10.26
C CYS A 94 8.91 4.21 8.73
N LEU A 95 10.06 3.91 8.10
CA LEU A 95 10.21 3.78 6.66
C LEU A 95 10.27 2.32 6.19
N ALA A 96 10.04 1.35 7.09
CA ALA A 96 10.10 -0.08 6.81
C ALA A 96 8.91 -0.83 7.43
N ALA A 97 8.57 -1.95 6.78
CA ALA A 97 7.62 -2.93 7.25
C ALA A 97 8.17 -4.34 7.03
N ASP A 98 7.97 -5.22 8.01
CA ASP A 98 8.14 -6.65 7.83
C ASP A 98 6.77 -7.26 7.58
N ILE A 99 6.64 -8.06 6.53
CA ILE A 99 5.37 -8.60 6.04
C ILE A 99 5.42 -10.10 5.81
N ARG A 100 4.24 -10.72 5.89
CA ARG A 100 3.92 -12.04 5.35
C ARG A 100 2.65 -11.94 4.52
N ILE A 101 2.45 -12.87 3.57
CA ILE A 101 1.20 -12.98 2.83
C ILE A 101 0.76 -14.46 2.88
N PRO A 102 -0.07 -14.89 3.85
CA PRO A 102 -0.35 -16.31 4.10
C PRO A 102 -0.95 -17.07 2.91
N GLY A 103 -0.23 -18.05 2.35
CA GLY A 103 -0.63 -18.79 1.14
C GLY A 103 -0.11 -18.19 -0.18
N VAL A 104 0.95 -17.38 -0.15
CA VAL A 104 1.66 -16.84 -1.33
C VAL A 104 3.14 -17.11 -1.10
N SER A 105 3.81 -17.67 -2.11
CA SER A 105 5.24 -17.99 -2.02
C SER A 105 6.08 -16.73 -1.84
N ILE A 106 7.17 -16.84 -1.08
CA ILE A 106 8.12 -15.73 -0.86
C ILE A 106 8.59 -15.16 -2.20
N ASN A 107 8.88 -16.02 -3.19
CA ASN A 107 9.31 -15.59 -4.52
C ASN A 107 8.30 -14.67 -5.22
N ARG A 108 7.01 -14.97 -5.10
CA ARG A 108 5.95 -14.12 -5.67
C ARG A 108 5.83 -12.78 -4.92
N ILE A 109 6.02 -12.78 -3.60
CA ILE A 109 6.08 -11.53 -2.81
C ILE A 109 7.29 -10.68 -3.26
N LEU A 110 8.46 -11.31 -3.45
CA LEU A 110 9.67 -10.61 -3.87
C LEU A 110 9.54 -10.03 -5.28
N ALA A 111 8.97 -10.79 -6.22
CA ALA A 111 8.70 -10.30 -7.58
C ALA A 111 7.79 -9.06 -7.54
N ALA A 112 6.69 -9.12 -6.77
CA ALA A 112 5.79 -7.99 -6.59
C ALA A 112 6.47 -6.78 -5.90
N ALA A 113 7.29 -7.02 -4.88
CA ALA A 113 8.01 -5.96 -4.19
C ALA A 113 9.05 -5.28 -5.08
N ARG A 114 9.76 -6.05 -5.94
CA ARG A 114 10.77 -5.52 -6.87
C ARG A 114 10.17 -4.58 -7.92
N SER A 115 8.93 -4.80 -8.34
CA SER A 115 8.24 -3.97 -9.33
C SER A 115 7.56 -2.73 -8.75
N ALA A 116 7.55 -2.56 -7.42
CA ALA A 116 6.91 -1.40 -6.79
C ALA A 116 7.76 -0.12 -7.02
N PRO A 117 7.19 0.99 -7.54
CA PRO A 117 7.97 2.17 -7.93
C PRO A 117 8.81 2.81 -6.80
N ALA A 118 8.26 2.86 -5.59
CA ALA A 118 8.91 3.50 -4.44
C ALA A 118 9.74 2.54 -3.58
N ILE A 119 10.00 1.30 -4.04
CA ILE A 119 10.74 0.33 -3.26
C ILE A 119 12.21 0.73 -3.10
N GLY A 120 12.62 0.80 -1.84
CA GLY A 120 14.02 0.91 -1.42
C GLY A 120 14.61 -0.47 -1.22
N GLY A 121 14.80 -0.87 0.03
CA GLY A 121 15.31 -2.19 0.38
C GLY A 121 14.27 -3.31 0.35
N ILE A 122 14.73 -4.51 -0.02
CA ILE A 122 13.98 -5.77 0.11
C ILE A 122 14.87 -6.79 0.82
N GLY A 123 14.39 -7.34 1.92
CA GLY A 123 15.06 -8.38 2.69
C GLY A 123 14.22 -9.63 2.82
N THR A 124 14.85 -10.76 3.07
CA THR A 124 14.16 -12.00 3.43
C THR A 124 14.78 -12.63 4.67
N TYR A 125 13.94 -13.34 5.42
CA TYR A 125 14.35 -14.12 6.58
C TYR A 125 13.91 -15.58 6.40
N CYS A 126 14.69 -16.53 6.92
CA CYS A 126 14.37 -17.97 6.83
C CYS A 126 13.02 -18.35 7.47
N ASN A 127 12.48 -17.52 8.37
CA ASN A 127 11.15 -17.73 8.97
C ASN A 127 9.99 -17.20 8.11
N GLY A 128 10.24 -16.91 6.83
CA GLY A 128 9.24 -16.48 5.86
C GLY A 128 8.84 -15.00 5.93
N ILE A 129 9.54 -14.18 6.73
CA ILE A 129 9.33 -12.72 6.72
C ILE A 129 10.00 -12.12 5.48
N VAL A 130 9.28 -11.23 4.81
CA VAL A 130 9.82 -10.32 3.80
C VAL A 130 9.87 -8.92 4.39
N HIS A 131 11.05 -8.31 4.34
CA HIS A 131 11.25 -6.91 4.71
C HIS A 131 11.10 -6.03 3.47
N VAL A 132 10.40 -4.91 3.62
CA VAL A 132 10.32 -3.86 2.59
C VAL A 132 10.51 -2.49 3.24
N ASP A 133 11.25 -1.60 2.58
CA ASP A 133 11.44 -0.23 3.01
C ASP A 133 11.53 0.74 1.83
N VAL A 134 11.53 2.04 2.13
CA VAL A 134 11.61 3.12 1.13
C VAL A 134 12.91 3.93 1.21
N GLY A 135 13.99 3.31 1.72
CA GLY A 135 15.34 3.87 1.70
C GLY A 135 16.06 3.66 0.36
N PRO A 136 17.42 3.70 0.34
CA PRO A 136 18.22 3.30 -0.81
C PRO A 136 17.94 1.86 -1.22
N LYS A 137 18.18 1.54 -2.50
CA LYS A 137 18.03 0.19 -3.02
C LYS A 137 19.08 -0.73 -2.39
N ARG A 138 18.61 -1.82 -1.80
CA ARG A 138 19.44 -2.87 -1.17
C ARG A 138 18.70 -4.19 -1.15
N ARG A 139 19.41 -5.31 -1.28
CA ARG A 139 18.85 -6.66 -1.27
C ARG A 139 19.66 -7.52 -0.33
N TRP A 140 19.00 -8.32 0.52
CA TRP A 140 19.70 -9.23 1.43
C TRP A 140 18.82 -10.42 1.79
N HIS A 141 19.49 -11.49 2.20
CA HIS A 141 18.88 -12.67 2.78
C HIS A 141 19.53 -12.89 4.15
N HIS A 142 18.73 -12.93 5.22
CA HIS A 142 19.22 -13.11 6.57
C HIS A 142 18.59 -14.35 7.21
N CYS A 143 19.37 -15.41 7.26
CA CYS A 143 19.11 -16.55 8.11
C CYS A 143 20.11 -16.46 9.25
N GLY A 144 19.67 -15.95 10.40
CA GLY A 144 20.49 -16.01 11.61
C GLY A 144 21.00 -17.44 11.74
N GLY A 145 22.31 -17.60 11.94
CA GLY A 145 23.05 -18.86 11.72
C GLY A 145 22.70 -20.01 12.66
N GLY A 146 21.42 -20.34 12.84
CA GLY A 146 20.94 -21.53 13.54
C GLY A 146 21.37 -22.78 12.78
N LEU A 147 21.13 -22.83 11.46
CA LEU A 147 21.61 -23.94 10.64
C LEU A 147 23.14 -23.99 10.60
N ALA A 148 23.82 -22.84 10.47
CA ALA A 148 25.29 -22.77 10.52
C ALA A 148 25.88 -23.13 11.91
N ARG A 149 25.17 -22.86 13.01
CA ARG A 149 25.57 -23.26 14.36
C ARG A 149 25.28 -24.73 14.63
N LEU A 150 24.17 -25.27 14.13
CA LEU A 150 23.85 -26.69 14.21
C LEU A 150 24.84 -27.52 13.40
N THR A 151 25.18 -27.11 12.17
CA THR A 151 26.18 -27.79 11.35
C THR A 151 27.58 -27.67 11.97
N LYS A 152 27.94 -26.53 12.57
CA LYS A 152 29.21 -26.38 13.30
C LYS A 152 29.26 -27.26 14.56
N ARG A 153 28.17 -27.33 15.34
CA ARG A 153 28.06 -28.22 16.52
C ARG A 153 28.11 -29.69 16.11
N ALA A 154 27.39 -30.09 15.06
CA ALA A 154 27.43 -31.45 14.55
C ALA A 154 28.83 -31.85 14.05
N ARG A 155 29.53 -30.95 13.36
CA ARG A 155 30.93 -31.19 12.93
C ARG A 155 31.93 -31.27 14.09
N LEU A 156 31.71 -30.51 15.17
CA LEU A 156 32.55 -30.58 16.36
C LEU A 156 32.25 -31.80 17.23
N ALA A 157 31.02 -32.31 17.22
CA ALA A 157 30.63 -33.53 17.92
C ALA A 157 30.98 -34.82 17.16
N ALA A 158 31.39 -34.72 15.89
CA ALA A 158 31.84 -35.82 15.04
C ALA A 158 33.38 -35.90 14.92
N ARG A 159 34.10 -35.20 15.80
CA ARG A 159 35.56 -35.27 15.98
C ARG A 159 35.84 -35.75 17.40
#